data_AF-A0A536S024-F1
#
_entry.id   AF-A0A536S024-F1
#
_cell.length_a   1.000
_cell.length_b   1.000
_cell.length_c   1.000
_cell.angle_alpha   90.00
_cell.angle_beta   90.00
_cell.angle_gamma   90.00
#
_symmetry.space_group_name_H-M   'P 1'
#
loop_
_entity.id
_entity.type
_entity.pdbx_description
1 polymer ?
#
loop_
_entity_poly.entity_id
_entity_poly.type
_entity_poly.pdbx_seq_one_letter_code
_entity_poly.pdbx_strand_id
1 'polypeptide(L)'
;MILAERLCTDDQVARELIETEHLIGLLQLKASRLAAELSATRHWDSEGYNSAGDWMRFKCQVTNTVAWDRIRVGEELHRMPGSEQAVYDGEIGYAHLKVIARTADVVGAAFDESMLLPLAKDTSPGKFYYKSLHFRHAVDANAYRDEQAEL
;
A
#
# COMPACT_ATOMS: atom_id res chain seq x y z
N MET A 1 -14.04 1.76 23.79
CA MET A 1 -12.79 1.12 24.30
C MET A 1 -12.80 -0.28 23.74
N ILE A 2 -11.93 -0.60 22.77
CA ILE A 2 -11.86 -1.96 22.23
C ILE A 2 -11.13 -2.79 23.28
N LEU A 3 -11.88 -3.32 24.23
CA LEU A 3 -11.39 -4.32 25.15
C LEU A 3 -11.34 -5.61 24.36
N ALA A 4 -10.16 -6.23 24.24
CA ALA A 4 -10.09 -7.65 23.90
C ALA A 4 -10.85 -8.38 25.02
N GLU A 5 -12.11 -8.75 24.76
CA GLU A 5 -12.84 -9.61 25.66
C GLU A 5 -12.03 -10.89 25.87
N ARG A 6 -12.16 -11.49 27.04
CA ARG A 6 -11.35 -12.66 27.40
C ARG A 6 -11.82 -13.86 26.56
N LEU A 7 -11.22 -14.05 25.39
CA LEU A 7 -11.49 -15.19 24.50
C LEU A 7 -11.07 -16.48 25.22
N CYS A 8 -11.93 -17.49 25.18
CA CYS A 8 -11.81 -18.69 26.03
C CYS A 8 -11.17 -19.89 25.30
N THR A 9 -10.95 -19.80 23.98
CA THR A 9 -10.34 -20.86 23.17
C THR A 9 -9.30 -20.29 22.20
N ASP A 10 -8.27 -21.09 21.90
CA ASP A 10 -7.18 -20.70 20.98
C ASP A 10 -7.73 -20.36 19.58
N ASP A 11 -8.73 -21.09 19.09
CA ASP A 11 -9.37 -20.84 17.79
C ASP A 11 -10.15 -19.52 17.75
N GLN A 12 -10.73 -19.09 18.87
CA GLN A 12 -11.38 -17.78 18.96
C GLN A 12 -10.35 -16.65 18.93
N VAL A 13 -9.23 -16.81 19.66
CA VAL A 13 -8.13 -15.82 19.63
C VAL A 13 -7.55 -15.67 18.22
N ALA A 14 -7.32 -16.78 17.52
CA ALA A 14 -6.80 -16.74 16.16
C ALA A 14 -7.76 -16.03 15.19
N ARG A 15 -9.06 -16.34 15.24
CA ARG A 15 -10.06 -15.69 14.38
C ARG A 15 -10.20 -14.20 14.66
N GLU A 16 -10.28 -13.81 15.93
CA GLU A 16 -10.37 -12.39 16.32
C GLU A 16 -9.14 -11.61 15.86
N LEU A 17 -7.95 -12.21 15.95
CA LEU A 17 -6.72 -11.57 15.47
C LEU A 17 -6.75 -11.36 13.95
N ILE A 18 -7.19 -12.36 13.18
CA ILE A 18 -7.33 -12.26 11.72
C ILE A 18 -8.31 -11.13 11.36
N GLU A 19 -9.47 -11.09 12.01
CA GLU A 19 -10.49 -10.07 11.77
C GLU A 19 -10.01 -8.68 12.16
N THR A 20 -9.31 -8.56 13.31
CA THR A 20 -8.72 -7.30 13.77
C THR A 20 -7.66 -6.78 12.80
N GLU A 21 -6.74 -7.63 12.35
CA GLU A 21 -5.70 -7.24 11.38
C GLU A 21 -6.31 -6.85 10.02
N HIS A 22 -7.38 -7.53 9.60
CA HIS A 22 -8.13 -7.14 8.41
C HIS A 22 -8.74 -5.73 8.57
N LEU A 23 -9.43 -5.46 9.69
CA LEU A 23 -9.99 -4.13 9.99
C LEU A 23 -8.91 -3.05 10.07
N ILE A 24 -7.75 -3.35 10.64
CA ILE A 24 -6.58 -2.45 10.65
C ILE A 24 -6.17 -2.15 9.20
N GLY A 25 -6.09 -3.16 8.34
CA GLY A 25 -5.80 -3.00 6.92
C GLY A 25 -6.78 -2.09 6.19
N LEU A 26 -8.08 -2.24 6.45
CA LEU A 26 -9.13 -1.37 5.89
C LEU A 26 -9.02 0.08 6.38
N LEU A 27 -8.71 0.28 7.66
CA LEU A 27 -8.48 1.61 8.21
C LEU A 27 -7.21 2.25 7.64
N GLN A 28 -6.17 1.47 7.39
CA GLN A 28 -4.97 1.93 6.71
C GLN A 28 -5.25 2.33 5.25
N LEU A 29 -6.02 1.52 4.50
CA LEU A 29 -6.47 1.85 3.15
C LEU A 29 -7.29 3.16 3.12
N LYS A 30 -8.25 3.30 4.05
CA LYS A 30 -9.01 4.55 4.20
C LYS A 30 -8.10 5.74 4.50
N ALA A 31 -7.12 5.56 5.40
CA ALA A 31 -6.15 6.61 5.71
C ALA A 31 -5.31 7.01 4.49
N SER A 32 -5.01 6.07 3.59
CA SER A 32 -4.28 6.34 2.35
C SER A 32 -5.10 7.14 1.35
N ARG A 33 -6.38 6.82 1.16
CA ARG A 33 -7.31 7.64 0.34
C ARG A 33 -7.36 9.08 0.85
N LEU A 34 -7.56 9.27 2.16
CA LEU A 34 -7.57 10.59 2.79
C LEU A 34 -6.21 11.31 2.68
N ALA A 35 -5.10 10.57 2.77
CA ALA A 35 -3.75 11.14 2.65
C ALA A 35 -3.50 11.68 1.23
N ALA A 36 -3.90 10.95 0.19
CA ALA A 36 -3.81 11.40 -1.18
C ALA A 36 -4.72 12.61 -1.47
N GLU A 37 -5.95 12.58 -0.96
CA GLU A 37 -6.86 13.74 -1.05
C GLU A 37 -6.27 14.97 -0.36
N LEU A 38 -5.73 14.82 0.86
CA LEU A 38 -5.07 15.92 1.58
C LEU A 38 -3.86 16.46 0.80
N SER A 39 -3.06 15.56 0.21
CA SER A 39 -1.90 15.89 -0.65
C SER A 39 -2.30 16.80 -1.81
N ALA A 40 -3.45 16.53 -2.43
CA ALA A 40 -4.01 17.33 -3.52
C ALA A 40 -4.62 18.68 -3.07
N THR A 41 -4.82 18.91 -1.76
CA THR A 41 -5.30 20.21 -1.25
C THR A 41 -4.16 21.19 -0.96
N ARG A 42 -4.52 22.40 -0.51
CA ARG A 42 -3.59 23.37 0.09
C ARG A 42 -3.76 23.53 1.62
N HIS A 43 -4.50 22.64 2.28
CA HIS A 43 -4.78 22.79 3.71
C HIS A 43 -3.50 22.72 4.57
N TRP A 44 -2.60 21.80 4.24
CA TRP A 44 -1.31 21.66 4.93
C TRP A 44 -0.47 22.95 4.86
N ASP A 45 -0.51 23.66 3.73
CA ASP A 45 0.18 24.94 3.53
C ASP A 45 -0.48 26.05 4.36
N SER A 46 -1.82 26.09 4.41
CA SER A 46 -2.55 27.04 5.24
C SER A 46 -2.30 26.89 6.75
N GLU A 47 -1.89 25.70 7.18
CA GLU A 47 -1.46 25.43 8.56
C GLU A 47 0.06 25.59 8.78
N GLY A 48 0.81 26.03 7.76
CA GLY A 48 2.24 26.32 7.86
C GLY A 48 3.18 25.12 7.75
N TYR A 49 2.71 23.99 7.21
CA TYR A 49 3.53 22.81 6.96
C TYR A 49 4.09 22.80 5.54
N ASN A 50 5.19 22.07 5.31
CA ASN A 50 5.86 22.05 4.00
C ASN A 50 5.23 21.10 2.97
N SER A 51 4.43 20.14 3.44
CA SER A 51 3.72 19.15 2.61
C SER A 51 2.63 18.46 3.43
N ALA A 52 1.73 17.74 2.76
CA ALA A 52 0.80 16.84 3.45
C ALA A 52 1.52 15.77 4.28
N GLY A 53 2.66 15.25 3.80
CA GLY A 53 3.45 14.27 4.56
C GLY A 53 4.02 14.84 5.85
N ASP A 54 4.48 16.10 5.82
CA ASP A 54 4.94 16.84 7.00
C ASP A 54 3.79 17.07 8.00
N TRP A 55 2.65 17.55 7.50
CA TRP A 55 1.43 17.72 8.28
C TRP A 55 1.02 16.41 8.99
N MET A 56 1.01 15.29 8.29
CA MET A 56 0.63 13.98 8.83
C MET A 56 1.58 13.51 9.94
N ARG A 57 2.88 13.78 9.83
CA ARG A 57 3.84 13.40 10.89
C ARG A 57 3.49 14.05 12.22
N PHE A 58 3.14 15.34 12.20
CA PHE A 58 2.81 16.08 13.39
C PHE A 58 1.36 15.88 13.85
N LYS A 59 0.39 15.83 12.95
CA LYS A 59 -1.04 15.77 13.32
C LYS A 59 -1.56 14.35 13.49
N CYS A 60 -1.03 13.39 12.73
CA CYS A 60 -1.41 11.98 12.83
C CYS A 60 -0.41 11.14 13.64
N GLN A 61 0.68 11.74 14.14
CA GLN A 61 1.68 11.07 14.99
C GLN A 61 2.28 9.81 14.32
N VAL A 62 2.56 9.91 13.01
CA VAL A 62 3.17 8.82 12.23
C VAL A 62 4.58 9.16 11.79
N THR A 63 5.38 8.14 11.49
CA THR A 63 6.71 8.34 10.94
C THR A 63 6.64 8.92 9.52
N ASN A 64 7.75 9.53 9.07
CA ASN A 64 7.86 10.04 7.70
C ASN A 64 7.55 8.95 6.66
N THR A 65 8.09 7.75 6.85
CA THR A 65 7.85 6.60 5.96
C THR A 65 6.36 6.25 5.89
N VAL A 66 5.67 6.16 7.03
CA VAL A 66 4.23 5.84 7.05
C VAL A 66 3.39 6.92 6.37
N ALA A 67 3.74 8.20 6.55
CA ALA A 67 3.03 9.30 5.89
C ALA A 67 3.14 9.21 4.36
N TRP A 68 4.37 9.09 3.84
CA TRP A 68 4.60 9.02 2.40
C TRP A 68 4.11 7.72 1.78
N ASP A 69 4.18 6.59 2.50
CA ASP A 69 3.59 5.33 2.03
C ASP A 69 2.07 5.45 1.88
N ARG A 70 1.38 6.12 2.80
CA ARG A 70 -0.07 6.34 2.70
C ARG A 70 -0.44 7.25 1.53
N ILE A 71 0.28 8.36 1.36
CA ILE A 71 0.08 9.27 0.23
C ILE A 71 0.24 8.48 -1.08
N ARG A 72 1.37 7.78 -1.25
CA ARG A 72 1.64 6.98 -2.45
C ARG A 72 0.56 5.93 -2.69
N VAL A 73 0.19 5.15 -1.66
CA VAL A 73 -0.86 4.14 -1.82
C VAL A 73 -2.14 4.79 -2.31
N GLY A 74 -2.58 5.90 -1.72
CA GLY A 74 -3.79 6.59 -2.13
C GLY A 74 -3.73 7.14 -3.56
N GLU A 75 -2.59 7.70 -3.95
CA GLU A 75 -2.37 8.23 -5.31
C GLU A 75 -2.40 7.10 -6.36
N GLU A 76 -1.85 5.93 -6.05
CA GLU A 76 -1.73 4.80 -6.98
C GLU A 76 -2.99 3.91 -7.06
N LEU A 77 -3.96 4.04 -6.15
CA LEU A 77 -5.14 3.14 -6.08
C LEU A 77 -5.89 3.00 -7.42
N HIS A 78 -6.01 4.09 -8.18
CA HIS A 78 -6.70 4.09 -9.47
C HIS A 78 -6.08 3.14 -10.51
N ARG A 79 -4.81 2.75 -10.32
CA ARG A 79 -4.06 1.84 -11.20
C ARG A 79 -4.11 0.39 -10.73
N MET A 80 -4.56 0.15 -9.50
CA MET A 80 -4.57 -1.16 -8.86
C MET A 80 -5.94 -1.53 -8.24
N PRO A 81 -7.05 -1.44 -9.00
CA PRO A 81 -8.38 -1.71 -8.48
C PRO A 81 -8.56 -3.16 -8.00
N GLY A 82 -7.90 -4.14 -8.63
CA GLY A 82 -7.97 -5.54 -8.19
C GLY A 82 -7.31 -5.77 -6.84
N SER A 83 -6.18 -5.11 -6.59
CA SER A 83 -5.43 -5.18 -5.34
C SER A 83 -6.15 -4.47 -4.22
N GLU A 84 -6.82 -3.35 -4.53
CA GLU A 84 -7.72 -2.71 -3.57
C GLU A 84 -8.85 -3.65 -3.16
N GLN A 85 -9.55 -4.25 -4.13
CA GLN A 85 -10.63 -5.19 -3.84
C GLN A 85 -10.14 -6.39 -3.02
N ALA A 86 -8.96 -6.92 -3.33
CA ALA A 86 -8.35 -8.02 -2.57
C ALA A 86 -8.04 -7.65 -1.10
N VAL A 87 -7.81 -6.36 -0.79
CA VAL A 87 -7.72 -5.89 0.61
C VAL A 87 -9.09 -5.87 1.27
N TYR A 88 -10.14 -5.44 0.56
CA TYR A 88 -11.52 -5.47 1.08
C TYR A 88 -12.02 -6.89 1.36
N ASP A 89 -11.62 -7.84 0.53
CA ASP A 89 -12.02 -9.25 0.63
C ASP A 89 -11.16 -10.03 1.63
N GLY A 90 -10.13 -9.40 2.22
CA GLY A 90 -9.21 -10.04 3.16
C GLY A 90 -8.24 -11.04 2.51
N GLU A 91 -8.13 -11.06 1.18
CA GLU A 91 -7.23 -11.95 0.44
C GLU A 91 -5.76 -11.50 0.55
N ILE A 92 -5.52 -10.20 0.69
CA ILE A 92 -4.20 -9.61 0.96
C ILE A 92 -4.29 -8.54 2.05
N GLY A 93 -3.27 -8.44 2.91
CA GLY A 93 -3.16 -7.31 3.85
C GLY A 93 -2.62 -6.02 3.22
N TYR A 94 -2.80 -4.88 3.89
CA TYR A 94 -2.31 -3.55 3.47
C TYR A 94 -0.79 -3.50 3.19
N ALA A 95 -0.01 -4.34 3.87
CA ALA A 95 1.42 -4.47 3.61
C ALA A 95 1.74 -4.95 2.18
N HIS A 96 0.91 -5.83 1.59
CA HIS A 96 1.02 -6.21 0.17
C HIS A 96 0.68 -5.02 -0.73
N LEU A 97 -0.46 -4.37 -0.47
CA LEU A 97 -0.93 -3.23 -1.26
C LEU A 97 0.14 -2.13 -1.34
N LYS A 98 0.81 -1.84 -0.23
CA LYS A 98 1.93 -0.89 -0.19
C LYS A 98 3.08 -1.27 -1.14
N VAL A 99 3.43 -2.55 -1.22
CA VAL A 99 4.47 -3.04 -2.14
C VAL A 99 4.01 -2.90 -3.59
N ILE A 100 2.73 -3.18 -3.88
CA ILE A 100 2.12 -3.01 -5.21
C ILE A 100 2.17 -1.52 -5.61
N ALA A 101 1.69 -0.61 -4.76
CA ALA A 101 1.74 0.84 -4.99
C ALA A 101 3.18 1.34 -5.21
N ARG A 102 4.13 0.88 -4.38
CA ARG A 102 5.54 1.23 -4.57
C ARG A 102 6.10 0.70 -5.89
N THR A 103 5.60 -0.43 -6.37
CA THR A 103 5.98 -0.96 -7.67
C THR A 103 5.39 -0.12 -8.78
N ALA A 104 4.10 0.23 -8.71
CA ALA A 104 3.40 1.09 -9.66
C ALA A 104 4.06 2.46 -9.84
N ASP A 105 4.44 3.09 -8.72
CA ASP A 105 5.19 4.35 -8.68
C ASP A 105 6.56 4.22 -9.39
N VAL A 106 7.31 3.15 -9.10
CA VAL A 106 8.67 2.98 -9.65
C VAL A 106 8.68 2.64 -11.14
N VAL A 107 7.80 1.75 -11.60
CA VAL A 107 7.82 1.30 -13.00
C VAL A 107 6.98 2.18 -13.93
N GLY A 108 6.23 3.15 -13.37
CA GLY A 108 5.41 4.06 -14.16
C GLY A 108 4.50 3.31 -15.13
N ALA A 109 4.44 3.75 -16.38
CA ALA A 109 3.55 3.18 -17.42
C ALA A 109 3.69 1.66 -17.64
N ALA A 110 4.81 1.05 -17.27
CA ALA A 110 5.03 -0.39 -17.38
C ALA A 110 4.42 -1.21 -16.22
N PHE A 111 3.65 -0.57 -15.33
CA PHE A 111 2.97 -1.26 -14.25
C PHE A 111 1.89 -2.19 -14.79
N ASP A 112 1.95 -3.44 -14.35
CA ASP A 112 0.95 -4.46 -14.65
C ASP A 112 0.50 -5.13 -13.35
N GLU A 113 -0.70 -4.76 -12.90
CA GLU A 113 -1.34 -5.33 -11.72
C GLU A 113 -1.55 -6.85 -11.87
N SER A 114 -1.87 -7.32 -13.08
CA SER A 114 -2.23 -8.72 -13.32
C SER A 114 -1.08 -9.68 -13.05
N MET A 115 0.15 -9.19 -13.12
CA MET A 115 1.38 -9.94 -12.81
C MET A 115 1.70 -9.96 -11.31
N LEU A 116 1.29 -8.92 -10.57
CA LEU A 116 1.67 -8.73 -9.17
C LEU A 116 0.62 -9.27 -8.20
N LEU A 117 -0.67 -9.06 -8.47
CA LEU A 117 -1.75 -9.44 -7.56
C LEU A 117 -1.79 -10.95 -7.27
N PRO A 118 -1.66 -11.87 -8.26
CA PRO A 118 -1.61 -13.31 -7.98
C PRO A 118 -0.44 -13.68 -7.06
N LEU A 119 0.73 -13.05 -7.26
CA LEU A 119 1.90 -13.28 -6.42
C LEU A 119 1.71 -12.78 -4.98
N ALA A 120 0.96 -11.69 -4.81
CA ALA A 120 0.62 -11.16 -3.48
C ALA A 120 -0.32 -12.09 -2.72
N LYS A 121 -1.31 -12.70 -3.39
CA LYS A 121 -2.23 -13.69 -2.77
C LYS A 121 -1.51 -14.96 -2.29
N ASP A 122 -0.47 -15.38 -3.00
CA ASP A 122 0.23 -16.65 -2.74
C ASP A 122 1.42 -16.52 -1.77
N THR A 123 1.74 -15.32 -1.27
CA THR A 123 2.94 -15.11 -0.45
C THR A 123 2.69 -14.18 0.73
N SER A 124 3.58 -14.22 1.72
CA SER A 124 3.57 -13.20 2.77
C SER A 124 4.11 -11.87 2.25
N PRO A 125 3.82 -10.71 2.88
CA PRO A 125 4.25 -9.41 2.39
C PRO A 125 5.77 -9.30 2.24
N GLY A 126 6.52 -9.92 3.16
CA GLY A 126 7.98 -9.96 3.10
C GLY A 126 8.51 -10.76 1.90
N LYS A 127 7.91 -11.91 1.58
CA LYS A 127 8.29 -12.70 0.41
C LYS A 127 7.85 -12.04 -0.90
N PHE A 128 6.66 -11.44 -0.89
CA PHE A 128 6.14 -10.66 -2.01
C PHE A 128 7.04 -9.47 -2.35
N TYR A 129 7.57 -8.76 -1.34
CA TYR A 129 8.53 -7.67 -1.54
C TYR A 129 9.72 -8.09 -2.41
N TYR A 130 10.36 -9.24 -2.12
CA TYR A 130 11.46 -9.73 -2.94
C TYR A 130 11.03 -10.14 -4.36
N LYS A 131 9.84 -10.71 -4.52
CA LYS A 131 9.28 -10.99 -5.87
C LYS A 131 9.05 -9.71 -6.68
N SER A 132 8.54 -8.65 -6.04
CA SER A 132 8.33 -7.35 -6.68
C SER A 132 9.65 -6.69 -7.12
N LEU A 133 10.75 -6.90 -6.38
CA LEU A 133 12.08 -6.45 -6.79
C LEU A 133 12.51 -7.07 -8.13
N HIS A 134 12.33 -8.37 -8.29
CA HIS A 134 12.64 -9.05 -9.55
C HIS A 134 11.78 -8.55 -10.71
N PHE A 135 10.49 -8.31 -10.47
CA PHE A 135 9.60 -7.72 -11.48
C PHE A 135 10.13 -6.36 -11.96
N ARG A 136 10.49 -5.46 -11.04
CA ARG A 136 11.04 -4.14 -11.39
C ARG A 136 12.29 -4.25 -12.26
N HIS A 137 13.24 -5.10 -11.87
CA HIS A 137 14.46 -5.29 -12.65
C HIS A 137 14.20 -5.88 -14.05
N ALA A 138 13.20 -6.76 -14.19
CA ALA A 138 12.83 -7.30 -15.48
C ALA A 138 12.20 -6.23 -16.40
N VAL A 139 11.37 -5.35 -15.84
CA VAL A 139 10.80 -4.21 -16.57
C VAL A 139 11.89 -3.24 -17.01
N ASP A 140 12.80 -2.86 -16.11
CA ASP A 140 13.91 -1.95 -16.41
C ASP A 140 14.80 -2.51 -17.55
N ALA A 141 15.08 -3.82 -17.52
CA ALA A 141 15.88 -4.48 -18.55
C ALA A 141 15.19 -4.49 -19.92
N ASN A 142 13.87 -4.65 -19.96
CA ASN A 142 13.09 -4.59 -21.20
C ASN A 142 13.06 -3.16 -21.75
N ALA A 143 12.79 -2.15 -20.90
CA ALA A 143 12.80 -0.76 -21.31
C ALA A 143 14.14 -0.34 -21.92
N TYR A 144 15.26 -0.72 -21.28
CA TYR A 144 16.59 -0.46 -21.83
C TYR A 144 16.82 -1.15 -23.18
N ARG A 145 16.40 -2.41 -23.34
CA ARG A 145 16.54 -3.13 -24.61
C ARG A 145 15.74 -2.46 -25.72
N ASP A 146 14.52 -2.03 -25.43
CA ASP A 146 13.63 -1.43 -26.41
C ASP A 146 14.18 -0.06 -26.87
N GLU A 147 14.72 0.76 -25.95
CA GLU A 147 15.45 1.99 -26.28
C GLU A 147 16.67 1.74 -27.19
N GLN A 148 17.43 0.66 -26.95
CA GLN A 148 18.58 0.31 -27.79
C GLN A 148 18.20 -0.23 -29.17
N ALA A 149 17.00 -0.79 -29.32
CA ALA A 149 16.51 -1.28 -30.61
C ALA A 149 15.97 -0.15 -31.52
N GLU A 150 15.67 1.02 -30.95
CA GLU A 150 15.21 2.22 -31.66
C GLU A 150 16.36 3.17 -32.08
N LEU A 151 17.61 2.86 -31.71
CA LEU A 151 18.85 3.56 -32.09
C LEU A 151 19.50 2.96 -33.34
#